data_AF-A0A914TD61-F1
#
_entry.id   AF-A0A914TD61-F1
#
_cell.length_a   1.000
_cell.length_b   1.000
_cell.length_c   1.000
_cell.angle_alpha   90.00
_cell.angle_beta   90.00
_cell.angle_gamma   90.00
#
_symmetry.space_group_name_H-M   'P 1'
#
loop_
_entity.id
_entity.type
_entity.pdbx_description
1 polymer ?
#
loop_
_entity_poly.entity_id
_entity_poly.type
_entity_poly.pdbx_seq_one_letter_code
_entity_poly.pdbx_strand_id
1 'polypeptide(L)'
;MSELVSFLQRTISGSQADQQAALNFLQQAAQTNFPEFVKQLSIVLSTTDVEPFVRQQSGLQLKNLLYAKDAETLQQNQKRWMDTPSNIRDITKQNVLRTLGTETVRPSIAAQCINAIAGIEL
;
A
#
# COMPACT_ATOMS: atom_id res chain seq x y z
N MET A 1 -3.90 13.30 0.88
CA MET A 1 -4.52 12.35 -0.08
C MET A 1 -4.26 12.74 -1.54
N SER A 2 -4.54 13.99 -1.97
CA SER A 2 -4.29 14.46 -3.34
C SER A 2 -2.81 14.31 -3.79
N GLU A 3 -1.87 14.64 -2.90
CA GLU A 3 -0.43 14.51 -3.19
C GLU A 3 -0.01 13.03 -3.38
N LEU A 4 -0.46 12.12 -2.50
CA LEU A 4 -0.17 10.68 -2.61
C LEU A 4 -0.69 10.10 -3.93
N VAL A 5 -1.93 10.43 -4.31
CA VAL A 5 -2.54 10.01 -5.58
C VAL A 5 -1.70 10.49 -6.76
N SER A 6 -1.23 11.74 -6.74
CA SER A 6 -0.39 12.29 -7.82
C SER A 6 0.95 11.57 -7.96
N PHE A 7 1.59 11.19 -6.85
CA PHE A 7 2.84 10.43 -6.89
C PHE A 7 2.60 8.97 -7.33
N LEU A 8 1.51 8.34 -6.91
CA LEU A 8 1.12 7.01 -7.38
C LEU A 8 0.79 6.99 -8.89
N GLN A 9 0.28 8.09 -9.45
CA GLN A 9 0.12 8.22 -10.90
C GLN A 9 1.47 8.35 -11.61
N ARG A 10 2.44 9.03 -10.99
CA ARG A 10 3.79 9.23 -11.57
C ARG A 10 4.62 7.94 -11.58
N THR A 11 4.33 6.95 -10.74
CA THR A 11 5.05 5.67 -10.77
C THR A 11 4.83 4.88 -12.06
N ILE A 12 3.81 5.21 -12.84
CA ILE A 12 3.50 4.59 -14.14
C ILE A 12 3.74 5.53 -15.33
N SER A 13 4.36 6.69 -15.11
CA SER A 13 4.67 7.63 -16.20
C SER A 13 5.71 7.02 -17.15
N GLY A 14 5.76 7.49 -18.40
CA GLY A 14 6.82 7.07 -19.35
C GLY A 14 8.20 7.66 -19.07
N SER A 15 8.33 8.51 -18.05
CA SER A 15 9.55 9.25 -17.71
C SER A 15 10.25 8.59 -16.53
N GLN A 16 11.43 8.04 -16.76
CA GLN A 16 12.22 7.38 -15.72
C GLN A 16 12.55 8.32 -14.55
N ALA A 17 12.75 9.61 -14.82
CA ALA A 17 13.01 10.62 -13.80
C ALA A 17 11.79 10.82 -12.88
N ASP A 18 10.59 10.89 -13.45
CA ASP A 18 9.35 11.06 -12.67
C ASP A 18 9.02 9.81 -11.86
N GLN A 19 9.25 8.62 -12.42
CA GLN A 19 9.11 7.37 -11.68
C GLN A 19 10.06 7.32 -10.48
N GLN A 20 11.34 7.66 -10.68
CA GLN A 20 12.32 7.63 -9.59
C GLN A 20 11.98 8.66 -8.51
N ALA A 21 11.56 9.87 -8.88
CA ALA A 21 11.12 10.89 -7.94
C ALA A 21 9.91 10.43 -7.12
N ALA A 22 8.93 9.79 -7.77
CA ALA A 22 7.76 9.24 -7.09
C ALA A 22 8.13 8.11 -6.11
N LEU A 23 8.99 7.19 -6.52
CA LEU A 23 9.47 6.11 -5.66
C LEU A 23 10.25 6.64 -4.46
N ASN A 24 11.12 7.63 -4.66
CA ASN A 24 11.88 8.26 -3.57
C ASN A 24 10.92 8.93 -2.56
N PHE A 25 9.89 9.63 -3.04
CA PHE A 25 8.88 10.23 -2.17
C PHE A 25 8.13 9.18 -1.36
N LEU A 26 7.69 8.09 -2.00
CA LEU A 26 6.97 7.00 -1.32
C LEU A 26 7.85 6.31 -0.27
N GLN A 27 9.14 6.12 -0.55
CA GLN A 27 10.10 5.58 0.41
C GLN A 27 10.31 6.52 1.59
N GLN A 28 10.46 7.83 1.34
CA GLN A 28 10.62 8.83 2.39
C GLN A 28 9.36 8.90 3.27
N ALA A 29 8.17 8.91 2.67
CA ALA A 29 6.91 8.90 3.41
C ALA A 29 6.78 7.67 4.31
N ALA A 30 7.16 6.50 3.79
CA ALA A 30 7.20 5.27 4.57
C ALA A 30 8.16 5.38 5.77
N GLN A 31 9.32 6.03 5.62
CA GLN A 31 10.30 6.21 6.71
C GLN A 31 9.85 7.24 7.76
N THR A 32 9.23 8.35 7.35
CA THR A 32 8.83 9.44 8.25
C THR A 32 7.68 9.05 9.17
N ASN A 33 6.61 8.45 8.63
CA ASN A 33 5.47 8.05 9.43
C ASN A 33 4.80 6.82 8.81
N PHE A 34 5.32 5.65 9.15
CA PHE A 34 4.84 4.39 8.62
C PHE A 34 3.34 4.13 8.90
N PRO A 35 2.84 4.27 10.15
CA PRO A 35 1.42 4.06 10.43
C PRO A 35 0.50 4.93 9.56
N GLU A 36 0.76 6.23 9.48
CA GLU A 36 -0.10 7.12 8.69
C GLU A 36 0.04 6.84 7.19
N PHE A 37 1.24 6.52 6.71
CA PHE A 37 1.44 6.17 5.31
C PHE A 37 0.66 4.92 4.89
N VAL A 38 0.71 3.85 5.71
CA VAL A 38 -0.05 2.62 5.50
C VAL A 38 -1.56 2.89 5.49
N LYS A 39 -2.04 3.71 6.43
CA LYS A 39 -3.44 4.14 6.47
C LYS A 39 -3.84 4.88 5.19
N GLN A 40 -3.04 5.85 4.73
CA GLN A 40 -3.33 6.61 3.51
C GLN A 40 -3.39 5.72 2.27
N LEU A 41 -2.46 4.77 2.13
CA LEU A 41 -2.50 3.77 1.05
C LEU A 41 -3.78 2.93 1.08
N SER A 42 -4.20 2.48 2.26
CA SER A 42 -5.44 1.71 2.42
C SER A 42 -6.69 2.52 2.05
N ILE A 43 -6.71 3.81 2.36
CA ILE A 43 -7.83 4.70 2.00
C ILE A 43 -7.90 4.83 0.49
N VAL A 44 -6.79 5.17 -0.18
CA VAL A 44 -6.72 5.29 -1.65
C VAL A 44 -7.16 4.00 -2.33
N LEU A 45 -6.73 2.84 -1.83
CA LEU A 45 -7.13 1.53 -2.35
C LEU A 45 -8.67 1.35 -2.31
N SER A 46 -9.30 1.72 -1.20
CA SER A 46 -10.74 1.56 -0.96
C SER A 46 -11.64 2.62 -1.61
N THR A 47 -11.08 3.74 -2.08
CA THR A 47 -11.84 4.83 -2.70
C THR A 47 -12.15 4.53 -4.17
N THR A 48 -13.41 4.25 -4.47
CA THR A 48 -13.87 3.91 -5.85
C THR A 48 -13.78 5.06 -6.84
N ASP A 49 -13.77 6.31 -6.35
CA ASP A 49 -13.68 7.52 -7.19
C ASP A 49 -12.26 7.78 -7.71
N VAL A 50 -11.26 7.06 -7.20
CA VAL A 50 -9.87 7.13 -7.67
C VAL A 50 -9.69 6.21 -8.88
N GLU A 51 -8.88 6.62 -9.85
CA GLU A 51 -8.58 5.84 -11.04
C GLU A 51 -8.15 4.40 -10.70
N PRO A 52 -8.67 3.37 -11.40
CA PRO A 52 -8.41 1.97 -11.07
C PRO A 52 -6.92 1.60 -10.99
N PHE A 53 -6.09 2.17 -11.87
CA PHE A 53 -4.64 1.94 -11.85
C PHE A 53 -3.96 2.56 -10.63
N VAL A 54 -4.40 3.73 -10.17
CA VAL A 54 -3.86 4.36 -8.96
C VAL A 54 -4.23 3.57 -7.72
N ARG A 55 -5.47 3.06 -7.66
CA ARG A 55 -5.89 2.11 -6.62
C ARG A 55 -5.01 0.87 -6.63
N GLN A 56 -4.75 0.30 -7.81
CA GLN A 56 -3.86 -0.85 -7.95
C GLN A 56 -2.42 -0.54 -7.47
N GLN A 57 -1.88 0.61 -7.84
CA GLN A 57 -0.55 1.06 -7.38
C GLN A 57 -0.51 1.25 -5.86
N SER A 58 -1.56 1.82 -5.26
CA SER A 58 -1.65 1.97 -3.80
C SER A 58 -1.63 0.63 -3.08
N GLY A 59 -2.36 -0.37 -3.59
CA GLY A 59 -2.34 -1.73 -3.06
C GLY A 59 -0.99 -2.42 -3.27
N LEU A 60 -0.32 -2.18 -4.40
CA LEU A 60 1.02 -2.72 -4.65
C LEU A 60 2.04 -2.18 -3.67
N GLN A 61 2.03 -0.87 -3.41
CA GLN A 61 2.89 -0.26 -2.40
C GLN A 61 2.57 -0.82 -1.01
N LEU A 62 1.28 -0.93 -0.64
CA LEU A 62 0.87 -1.51 0.62
C LEU A 62 1.38 -2.95 0.78
N LYS A 63 1.25 -3.79 -0.26
CA LYS A 63 1.77 -5.17 -0.25
C LYS A 63 3.28 -5.19 -0.05
N ASN A 64 4.03 -4.33 -0.73
CA ASN A 64 5.49 -4.28 -0.63
C ASN A 64 5.98 -3.83 0.76
N LEU A 65 5.17 -3.08 1.50
CA LEU A 65 5.46 -2.74 2.90
C LEU A 65 5.26 -3.92 3.87
N LEU A 66 4.51 -4.95 3.45
CA LEU A 66 4.12 -6.10 4.27
C LEU A 66 4.84 -7.39 3.87
N TYR A 67 5.28 -7.48 2.61
CA TYR A 67 5.90 -8.67 2.05
C TYR A 67 7.20 -8.34 1.33
N ALA A 68 8.20 -9.18 1.54
CA ALA A 68 9.45 -9.20 0.78
C ALA A 68 9.80 -10.65 0.42
N LYS A 69 10.55 -10.84 -0.67
CA LYS A 69 11.09 -12.16 -1.04
C LYS A 69 12.23 -12.59 -0.13
N ASP A 70 13.00 -11.63 0.33
CA ASP A 70 14.10 -11.83 1.26
C ASP A 70 13.57 -12.00 2.69
N ALA A 71 14.05 -13.03 3.39
CA ALA A 71 13.53 -13.42 4.70
C ALA A 71 13.85 -12.38 5.79
N GLU A 72 15.02 -11.76 5.73
CA GLU A 72 15.43 -10.74 6.70
C GLU A 72 14.57 -9.48 6.55
N THR A 73 14.40 -9.02 5.32
CA THR A 73 13.53 -7.89 4.99
C THR A 73 12.07 -8.18 5.35
N LEU A 74 11.60 -9.41 5.14
CA LEU A 74 10.24 -9.82 5.51
C LEU A 74 10.05 -9.72 7.03
N GLN A 75 10.98 -10.24 7.84
CA GLN A 75 10.91 -10.14 9.30
C GLN A 75 10.90 -8.70 9.79
N GLN A 76 11.69 -7.82 9.18
CA GLN A 76 11.69 -6.38 9.49
C GLN A 76 10.34 -5.73 9.18
N ASN A 77 9.77 -6.02 8.01
CA ASN A 77 8.44 -5.52 7.61
C ASN A 77 7.34 -6.03 8.55
N GLN A 78 7.38 -7.31 8.91
CA GLN A 78 6.46 -7.92 9.86
C GLN A 78 6.51 -7.25 11.23
N LYS A 79 7.72 -7.06 11.78
CA LYS A 79 7.92 -6.36 13.04
C LYS A 79 7.36 -4.94 12.97
N ARG A 80 7.66 -4.20 11.90
CA ARG A 80 7.19 -2.83 11.70
C ARG A 80 5.67 -2.73 11.61
N TRP A 81 5.03 -3.70 10.95
CA TRP A 81 3.57 -3.82 10.95
C TRP A 81 3.04 -4.10 12.37
N MET A 82 3.62 -5.06 13.10
CA MET A 82 3.16 -5.40 14.45
C MET A 82 3.35 -4.26 15.47
N ASP A 83 4.39 -3.44 15.30
CA ASP A 83 4.64 -2.24 16.09
C ASP A 83 3.68 -1.08 15.74
N THR A 84 2.92 -1.20 14.64
CA THR A 84 1.92 -0.20 14.24
C THR A 84 0.71 -0.27 15.19
N PRO A 85 0.19 0.88 15.67
CA PRO A 85 -0.97 0.93 16.54
C PRO A 85 -2.16 0.12 16.00
N SER A 86 -2.83 -0.61 16.89
CA SER A 86 -3.93 -1.53 16.51
C SER A 86 -5.06 -0.83 15.78
N ASN A 87 -5.43 0.39 16.18
CA ASN A 87 -6.44 1.20 15.49
C ASN A 87 -6.10 1.44 14.01
N ILE A 88 -4.82 1.65 13.68
CA ILE A 88 -4.37 1.86 12.30
C ILE A 88 -4.39 0.55 11.53
N ARG A 89 -3.95 -0.55 12.16
CA ARG A 89 -4.03 -1.89 11.55
C ARG A 89 -5.47 -2.29 11.25
N ASP A 90 -6.40 -2.01 12.17
CA ASP A 90 -7.81 -2.33 12.00
C ASP A 90 -8.47 -1.51 10.89
N ILE A 91 -8.20 -0.20 10.82
CA ILE A 91 -8.66 0.65 9.71
C ILE A 91 -8.12 0.12 8.37
N THR A 92 -6.82 -0.23 8.33
CA THR A 92 -6.17 -0.76 7.13
C THR A 92 -6.85 -2.05 6.69
N LYS A 93 -7.04 -3.02 7.60
CA LYS A 93 -7.73 -4.29 7.33
C LYS A 93 -9.15 -4.08 6.81
N GLN A 94 -9.93 -3.19 7.44
CA GLN A 94 -11.29 -2.88 7.02
C GLN A 94 -11.33 -2.27 5.61
N ASN A 95 -10.42 -1.35 5.29
CA ASN A 95 -10.35 -0.73 3.97
C ASN A 95 -9.97 -1.74 2.87
N VAL A 96 -8.97 -2.58 3.14
CA VAL A 96 -8.55 -3.64 2.20
C VAL A 96 -9.70 -4.62 1.97
N LEU A 97 -10.41 -5.06 3.01
CA LEU A 97 -11.57 -5.94 2.90
C LEU A 97 -12.71 -5.29 2.10
N ARG A 98 -13.02 -4.01 2.34
CA ARG A 98 -14.04 -3.26 1.60
C ARG A 98 -13.71 -3.13 0.11
N THR A 99 -12.43 -3.22 -0.26
CA THR A 99 -12.00 -3.11 -1.65
C THR A 99 -12.38 -4.37 -2.45
N LEU A 100 -12.50 -5.53 -1.82
CA LEU A 100 -12.92 -6.76 -2.50
C LEU A 100 -14.27 -6.58 -3.21
N GLY A 101 -14.32 -6.91 -4.50
CA GLY A 101 -15.52 -6.75 -5.33
C GLY A 101 -15.72 -5.36 -5.94
N THR A 102 -14.92 -4.37 -5.55
CA THR A 102 -14.94 -3.01 -6.16
C THR A 102 -13.81 -2.79 -7.17
N GLU A 103 -12.90 -3.75 -7.30
CA GLU A 103 -11.76 -3.70 -8.21
C GLU A 103 -12.19 -4.09 -9.63
N THR A 104 -11.84 -3.27 -10.61
CA THR A 104 -12.06 -3.55 -12.04
C THR A 104 -10.81 -4.13 -12.72
N VAL A 105 -9.64 -4.00 -12.09
CA VAL A 105 -8.36 -4.46 -12.62
C VAL A 105 -7.98 -5.81 -12.00
N ARG A 106 -7.49 -6.74 -12.82
CA ARG A 106 -6.98 -8.05 -12.39
C ARG A 106 -5.47 -8.14 -12.55
N PRO A 107 -4.77 -8.93 -11.70
CA PRO A 107 -5.28 -9.67 -10.54
C PRO A 107 -5.69 -8.73 -9.39
N SER A 108 -6.60 -9.18 -8.52
CA SER A 108 -7.03 -8.41 -7.33
C SER A 108 -5.82 -8.10 -6.46
N ILE A 109 -5.59 -6.81 -6.21
CA ILE A 109 -4.51 -6.38 -5.34
C ILE A 109 -4.96 -6.43 -3.87
N ALA A 110 -6.25 -6.19 -3.61
CA ALA A 110 -6.83 -6.33 -2.29
C ALA A 110 -6.65 -7.76 -1.74
N ALA A 111 -6.91 -8.79 -2.55
CA ALA A 111 -6.70 -10.18 -2.15
C ALA A 111 -5.23 -10.47 -1.78
N GLN A 112 -4.27 -9.88 -2.52
CA GLN A 112 -2.85 -10.02 -2.20
C GLN A 112 -2.48 -9.30 -0.91
N CYS A 113 -3.03 -8.11 -0.66
CA CYS A 113 -2.83 -7.39 0.60
C CYS A 113 -3.40 -8.17 1.79
N ILE A 114 -4.58 -8.79 1.64
CA ILE A 114 -5.17 -9.64 2.69
C ILE A 114 -4.26 -10.83 2.99
N ASN A 115 -3.80 -11.53 1.95
CA ASN A 115 -2.87 -12.64 2.11
C ASN A 115 -1.58 -12.21 2.83
N ALA A 116 -1.03 -11.04 2.46
CA ALA A 116 0.14 -10.49 3.13
C ALA A 116 -0.14 -10.21 4.61
N ILE A 117 -1.20 -9.47 4.95
CA ILE A 117 -1.57 -9.14 6.34
C ILE A 117 -1.81 -10.42 7.16
N ALA A 118 -2.58 -11.36 6.61
CA ALA A 118 -2.88 -12.62 7.26
C ALA A 118 -1.60 -13.43 7.54
N GLY A 119 -0.63 -13.42 6.62
CA GLY A 119 0.67 -14.06 6.83
C GLY A 119 1.55 -13.42 7.90
N ILE A 120 1.20 -12.24 8.43
CA ILE A 120 1.90 -11.58 9.55
C ILE A 120 1.16 -11.77 10.87
N GLU A 121 -0.18 -11.73 10.85
CA GLU A 121 -1.00 -11.74 12.07
C GLU A 121 -1.46 -13.13 12.52
N LEU A 122 -1.28 -14.17 11.70
CA LEU A 122 -1.53 -15.59 12.04
C LEU A 122 -0.30 -16.24 12.67
#